data_AF-A0A521ULU3-F1
#
_entry.id   AF-A0A521ULU3-F1
#
_cell.length_a   1.000
_cell.length_b   1.000
_cell.length_c   1.000
_cell.angle_alpha   90.00
_cell.angle_beta   90.00
_cell.angle_gamma   90.00
#
_symmetry.space_group_name_H-M   'P 1'
#
loop_
_entity.id
_entity.type
_entity.pdbx_description
1 polymer ?
#
loop_
_entity_poly.entity_id
_entity_poly.type
_entity_poly.pdbx_seq_one_letter_code
_entity_poly.pdbx_strand_id
1 'polypeptide(L)'
;EKDLEISMTGNRLTVSGHREAEKRDESDRYYLYERSYGSFMRSFTLPDGVDTNKITAELKNGVLQMLVPRRPEAQPQKIAVKAGH
;
A
#
# COMPACT_ATOMS: atom_id res chain seq x y z
N GLU A 1 -15.55 3.98 1.26
CA GLU A 1 -14.77 3.14 0.32
C GLU A 1 -14.47 3.83 -1.01
N LYS A 2 -15.23 4.84 -1.45
CA LYS A 2 -15.00 5.54 -2.73
C LYS A 2 -13.76 6.46 -2.78
N ASP A 3 -13.04 6.59 -1.68
CA ASP A 3 -11.98 7.60 -1.51
C ASP A 3 -10.57 7.01 -1.42
N LEU A 4 -10.35 5.80 -1.97
CA LEU A 4 -9.04 5.14 -1.99
C LEU A 4 -8.73 4.69 -3.42
N GLU A 5 -7.58 5.12 -3.94
CA GLU A 5 -7.08 4.76 -5.25
C GLU A 5 -5.67 4.14 -5.10
N ILE A 6 -5.44 3.05 -5.82
CA ILE A 6 -4.15 2.37 -5.87
C ILE A 6 -3.74 2.26 -7.32
N SER A 7 -2.58 2.80 -7.66
CA SER A 7 -2.06 2.82 -9.03
C SER A 7 -0.61 2.37 -9.09
N MET A 8 -0.21 1.86 -10.25
CA MET A 8 1.17 1.44 -10.53
C MET A 8 1.69 2.19 -11.75
N THR A 9 2.90 2.74 -11.68
CA THR A 9 3.60 3.30 -12.83
C THR A 9 5.05 2.82 -12.80
N GLY A 10 5.43 1.98 -13.77
CA GLY A 10 6.71 1.27 -13.73
C GLY A 10 6.78 0.37 -12.50
N ASN A 11 7.75 0.60 -11.61
CA ASN A 11 7.89 -0.07 -10.31
C ASN A 11 7.40 0.77 -9.13
N ARG A 12 6.72 1.89 -9.37
CA ARG A 12 6.20 2.77 -8.32
C ARG A 12 4.74 2.49 -8.05
N LEU A 13 4.44 2.04 -6.83
CA LEU A 13 3.10 1.82 -6.29
C LEU A 13 2.66 3.08 -5.55
N THR A 14 1.53 3.66 -5.94
CA THR A 14 0.96 4.85 -5.30
C THR A 14 -0.38 4.50 -4.67
N VAL A 15 -0.55 4.90 -3.41
CA VAL A 15 -1.81 4.81 -2.66
C VAL A 15 -2.24 6.24 -2.35
N SER A 16 -3.40 6.63 -2.85
CA SER A 16 -4.00 7.94 -2.60
C SER A 16 -5.40 7.81 -2.05
N GLY A 17 -5.85 8.83 -1.34
CA GLY A 17 -7.22 8.88 -0.88
C GLY A 17 -7.59 10.16 -0.16
N HIS A 18 -8.83 10.24 0.28
CA HIS A 18 -9.37 11.37 1.03
C HIS A 18 -10.04 10.89 2.32
N ARG A 19 -9.79 11.60 3.42
CA ARG A 19 -10.55 11.44 4.66
C ARG A 19 -11.41 12.68 4.85
N GLU A 20 -12.73 12.50 4.75
CA GLU A 20 -13.67 13.57 5.05
C GLU A 20 -13.57 13.99 6.51
N ALA A 21 -13.77 15.28 6.76
CA ALA A 21 -13.98 15.76 8.11
C ALA A 21 -15.37 15.30 8.59
N GLU A 22 -15.50 14.94 9.87
CA GLU A 22 -16.81 14.68 10.47
C GLU A 22 -17.66 15.96 10.39
N LYS A 23 -18.94 15.82 9.99
CA LYS A 23 -19.90 16.95 9.92
C LYS A 23 -20.03 17.60 11.29
N ARG A 24 -19.92 18.93 11.34
CA ARG A 24 -20.05 19.75 12.56
C ARG A 24 -21.44 20.39 12.60
N ASP A 25 -22.09 20.37 13.76
CA ASP A 25 -23.18 21.29 14.07
C ASP A 25 -22.60 22.54 14.78
N GLU A 26 -23.14 23.72 14.46
CA GLU A 26 -22.66 25.01 14.97
C GLU A 26 -22.75 25.14 16.51
N SER A 27 -23.51 24.26 17.16
CA SER A 27 -23.66 24.18 18.62
C SER A 27 -22.52 23.46 19.35
N ASP A 28 -21.65 22.75 18.63
CA ASP A 28 -20.62 21.92 19.25
C ASP A 28 -19.36 22.72 19.60
N ARG A 29 -19.13 22.92 20.90
CA ARG A 29 -17.88 23.48 21.46
C ARG A 29 -16.87 22.37 21.71
N TYR A 30 -15.86 22.26 20.85
CA TYR A 30 -14.73 21.34 21.03
C TYR A 30 -13.56 22.04 21.75
N TYR A 31 -12.96 21.38 22.74
CA TYR A 31 -11.74 21.87 23.41
C TYR A 31 -10.46 21.49 22.64
N LEU A 32 -10.48 20.40 21.86
CA LEU A 32 -9.36 19.98 21.01
C LEU A 32 -9.84 19.11 19.85
N TYR A 33 -9.23 19.29 18.67
CA TYR A 33 -9.53 18.54 17.47
C TYR A 33 -8.22 17.97 16.88
N GLU A 34 -7.97 16.68 17.12
CA GLU A 34 -6.69 16.02 16.79
C GLU A 34 -6.75 15.19 15.49
N ARG A 35 -7.94 14.87 14.97
CA ARG A 35 -8.10 14.00 13.80
C ARG A 35 -7.74 14.74 12.51
N SER A 36 -6.67 14.29 11.84
CA SER A 36 -6.30 14.78 10.52
C SER A 36 -7.34 14.39 9.47
N TYR A 37 -8.00 15.38 8.88
CA TYR A 37 -8.85 15.26 7.69
C TYR A 37 -8.09 15.76 6.45
N GLY A 38 -8.55 15.39 5.26
CA GLY A 38 -7.97 15.81 3.99
C GLY A 38 -7.41 14.67 3.14
N SER A 39 -6.78 15.05 2.03
CA SER A 39 -6.21 14.11 1.07
C SER A 39 -4.86 13.58 1.54
N PHE A 40 -4.59 12.31 1.28
CA PHE A 40 -3.31 11.68 1.52
C PHE A 40 -2.81 10.99 0.25
N MET A 41 -1.49 10.93 0.11
CA MET A 41 -0.83 10.17 -0.94
C MET A 41 0.48 9.61 -0.39
N ARG A 42 0.73 8.32 -0.61
CA ARG A 42 2.01 7.67 -0.35
C ARG A 42 2.44 6.88 -1.57
N SER A 43 3.73 6.89 -1.85
CA SER A 43 4.32 6.13 -2.95
C SER A 43 5.45 5.26 -2.44
N PHE A 44 5.54 4.05 -2.98
CA PHE A 44 6.54 3.05 -2.66
C PHE A 44 7.24 2.61 -3.94
N THR A 45 8.57 2.61 -3.95
CA THR A 45 9.33 1.97 -5.02
C THR A 45 9.46 0.50 -4.67
N LEU A 46 8.87 -0.35 -5.52
CA LEU A 46 8.93 -1.80 -5.32
C LEU A 46 10.29 -2.34 -5.80
N PRO A 47 10.82 -3.36 -5.12
CA PRO A 47 12.04 -4.03 -5.56
C PRO A 47 11.80 -4.78 -6.87
N ASP A 48 12.90 -5.08 -7.56
CA ASP A 48 12.84 -5.95 -8.73
C ASP A 48 12.34 -7.36 -8.36
N GLY A 49 11.74 -8.02 -9.35
CA GLY A 49 11.21 -9.36 -9.17
C GLY A 49 9.86 -9.41 -8.45
N VAL A 50 9.11 -8.31 -8.36
CA VAL A 50 7.69 -8.35 -7.97
C VAL A 50 6.82 -8.88 -9.13
N ASP A 51 5.82 -9.70 -8.81
CA ASP A 51 4.76 -10.13 -9.71
C ASP A 51 3.57 -9.17 -9.59
N THR A 52 3.59 -8.09 -10.39
CA THR A 52 2.61 -7.00 -10.31
C THR A 52 1.19 -7.43 -10.60
N ASN A 53 1.01 -8.51 -11.39
CA ASN A 53 -0.30 -9.04 -11.76
C ASN A 53 -0.99 -9.78 -10.61
N LYS A 54 -0.27 -10.08 -9.53
CA LYS A 54 -0.77 -10.80 -8.36
C LYS A 54 -0.78 -9.93 -7.09
N ILE A 55 -0.59 -8.63 -7.22
CA ILE A 55 -0.77 -7.71 -6.11
C ILE A 55 -2.25 -7.72 -5.71
N THR A 56 -2.52 -7.89 -4.42
CA THR A 56 -3.87 -7.82 -3.85
C THR A 56 -3.90 -6.81 -2.73
N ALA A 57 -5.07 -6.20 -2.51
CA ALA A 57 -5.27 -5.19 -1.49
C ALA A 57 -6.61 -5.44 -0.78
N GLU A 58 -6.60 -5.34 0.55
CA GLU A 58 -7.78 -5.50 1.40
C GLU A 58 -7.84 -4.37 2.41
N LEU A 59 -9.00 -3.72 2.52
CA LEU A 59 -9.27 -2.72 3.55
C LEU A 59 -10.12 -3.33 4.65
N LYS A 60 -9.57 -3.47 5.85
CA LYS A 60 -10.28 -4.04 7.00
C LYS A 60 -10.12 -3.16 8.21
N ASN A 61 -11.24 -2.76 8.82
CA ASN A 61 -11.27 -1.92 10.03
C ASN A 61 -10.41 -0.65 9.92
N GLY A 62 -10.41 0.01 8.75
CA GLY A 62 -9.65 1.23 8.49
C GLY A 62 -8.16 1.03 8.21
N VAL A 63 -7.69 -0.22 8.10
CA VAL A 63 -6.31 -0.57 7.75
C VAL A 63 -6.28 -1.18 6.35
N LEU A 64 -5.52 -0.56 5.44
CA LEU A 64 -5.25 -1.09 4.12
C LEU A 64 -4.06 -2.05 4.18
N GLN A 65 -4.29 -3.32 3.92
CA GLN A 65 -3.26 -4.35 3.78
C GLN A 65 -3.03 -4.63 2.30
N MET A 66 -1.77 -4.63 1.86
CA MET A 66 -1.38 -4.98 0.50
C MET A 66 -0.42 -6.18 0.51
N LEU A 67 -0.73 -7.19 -0.29
CA LEU A 67 0.14 -8.34 -0.50
C LEU A 67 0.86 -8.19 -1.84
N VAL A 68 2.18 -8.08 -1.79
CA VAL A 68 3.05 -7.84 -2.94
C VAL A 68 3.96 -9.05 -3.15
N PRO A 69 3.55 -10.02 -3.99
CA PRO A 69 4.30 -11.26 -4.16
C PRO A 69 5.55 -11.05 -5.03
N ARG A 70 6.61 -11.79 -4.70
CA ARG A 70 7.79 -11.91 -5.55
C ARG A 70 7.57 -12.99 -6.61
N ARG A 71 8.13 -12.81 -7.80
CA ARG A 71 8.19 -13.83 -8.85
C ARG A 71 9.01 -15.03 -8.33
N PRO A 72 8.61 -16.26 -8.66
CA PRO A 72 9.35 -17.45 -8.27
C PRO A 72 10.83 -17.42 -8.67
N GLU A 73 11.13 -16.87 -9.85
CA GLU A 73 12.49 -16.72 -10.41
C GLU A 73 13.37 -15.74 -9.64
N ALA A 74 12.79 -14.84 -8.85
CA ALA A 74 13.52 -13.92 -8.00
C ALA A 74 13.97 -14.56 -6.67
N GLN A 75 13.63 -15.84 -6.43
CA GLN A 75 14.14 -16.58 -5.28
C GLN A 75 15.57 -17.05 -5.56
N PRO A 76 16.49 -16.94 -4.57
CA PRO A 76 17.86 -17.40 -4.73
C PRO A 76 17.87 -18.91 -5.01
N GLN A 77 18.42 -19.31 -6.16
CA GLN A 77 18.63 -20.71 -6.47
C GLN A 77 19.91 -21.21 -5.80
N LYS A 78 19.83 -22.39 -5.17
CA LYS A 78 21.02 -23.07 -4.65
C LYS A 78 21.79 -23.68 -5.82
N ILE A 79 23.05 -23.29 -6.00
CA ILE A 79 23.96 -23.91 -6.96
C ILE A 79 24.70 -25.04 -6.24
N ALA A 80 24.55 -26.27 -6.72
CA ALA A 80 25.29 -27.41 -6.20
C ALA A 80 26.75 -27.38 -6.73
N VAL A 81 27.71 -27.48 -5.83
CA VAL A 81 29.13 -27.63 -6.20
C VAL A 81 29.38 -29.08 -6.62
N LYS A 82 29.87 -29.29 -7.85
CA LYS A 82 30.35 -30.61 -8.29
C LYS A 82 31.82 -30.78 -7.90
N ALA A 83 32.17 -31.90 -7.27
CA ALA A 83 33.56 -32.28 -7.07
C ALA A 83 34.19 -32.64 -8.43
N GLY A 84 35.33 -32.03 -8.75
CA GLY A 84 36.12 -32.40 -9.93
C GLY A 84 36.82 -33.74 -9.72
N HIS A 85 36.83 -34.59 -10.74
CA HIS A 85 37.70 -35.76 -10.82
C HIS A 85 39.06 -35.36 -11.39
#